data_AF-A0A959LJ73-F1
#
_entry.id   AF-A0A959LJ73-F1
#
_cell.length_a   1.000
_cell.length_b   1.000
_cell.length_c   1.000
_cell.angle_alpha   90.00
_cell.angle_beta   90.00
_cell.angle_gamma   90.00
#
_symmetry.space_group_name_H-M   'P 1'
#
loop_
_entity.id
_entity.type
_entity.pdbx_description
1 polymer ?
#
loop_
_entity_poly.entity_id
_entity_poly.type
_entity_poly.pdbx_seq_one_letter_code
_entity_poly.pdbx_strand_id
1 'polypeptide(L)'
;MRSILMVLAAIFMLAGTTYAGEKTNVPAAVREAFQKTYPGAEKLKWDKEDGRFEASFEYKEQEMSVLYNANGTVAETETEIPVTDLPKEAYKYASGKGKVKEAAKIVSADGTVTYEAEVGKSDLIFDDNGNFLQEKTDKE
;
A
#
# COMPACT_ATOMS: atom_id res chain seq x y z
N MET A 1 13.70 -11.11 -4.90
CA MET A 1 13.10 -10.18 -3.93
C MET A 1 11.65 -10.59 -3.82
N ARG A 2 11.19 -10.96 -2.63
CA ARG A 2 9.79 -11.38 -2.43
C ARG A 2 8.93 -10.11 -2.45
N SER A 3 7.76 -10.23 -3.07
CA SER A 3 6.92 -9.10 -3.47
C SER A 3 6.18 -8.53 -2.27
N ILE A 4 6.33 -7.22 -2.07
CA ILE A 4 5.45 -6.41 -1.23
C ILE A 4 4.12 -6.34 -1.98
N LEU A 5 3.10 -6.95 -1.42
CA LEU A 5 1.77 -7.06 -2.00
C LEU A 5 0.79 -6.66 -0.92
N MET A 6 0.25 -5.45 -1.04
CA MET A 6 -0.62 -4.86 -0.04
C MET A 6 -1.77 -4.21 -0.79
N VAL A 7 -2.73 -5.04 -1.19
CA VAL A 7 -4.06 -4.55 -1.56
C VAL A 7 -4.54 -3.73 -0.37
N LEU A 8 -4.72 -2.42 -0.57
CA LEU A 8 -5.39 -1.52 0.37
C LEU A 8 -6.86 -1.92 0.39
N ALA A 9 -7.14 -3.03 1.07
CA ALA A 9 -8.46 -3.59 1.12
C ALA A 9 -9.39 -2.56 1.78
N ALA A 10 -10.26 -1.96 0.99
CA ALA A 10 -11.26 -1.01 1.46
C ALA A 10 -12.14 -1.67 2.55
N ILE A 11 -11.80 -1.46 3.82
CA ILE A 11 -12.52 -2.07 4.93
C ILE A 11 -13.83 -1.30 5.12
N PHE A 12 -14.87 -1.83 4.47
CA PHE A 12 -16.26 -1.46 4.74
C PHE A 12 -16.51 -1.60 6.25
N MET A 13 -16.91 -0.49 6.90
CA MET A 13 -17.21 -0.46 8.32
C MET A 13 -18.30 -1.47 8.67
N LEU A 14 -17.91 -2.57 9.32
CA LEU A 14 -18.79 -3.26 10.25
C LEU A 14 -18.43 -2.83 11.66
N ALA A 15 -19.38 -2.18 12.32
CA ALA A 15 -19.27 -1.83 13.72
C ALA A 15 -19.04 -3.08 14.57
N GLY A 16 -17.94 -3.06 15.33
CA GLY A 16 -17.75 -3.87 16.53
C GLY A 16 -17.26 -5.30 16.32
N THR A 17 -15.94 -5.47 16.29
CA THR A 17 -15.23 -6.44 17.13
C THR A 17 -13.78 -5.99 17.26
N THR A 18 -13.28 -5.89 18.50
CA THR A 18 -11.86 -5.71 18.77
C THR A 18 -11.15 -7.00 18.37
N TYR A 19 -10.73 -7.12 17.11
CA TYR A 19 -9.75 -8.13 16.73
C TYR A 19 -8.43 -7.73 17.37
N ALA A 20 -8.09 -8.40 18.47
CA ALA A 20 -6.72 -8.45 18.96
C ALA A 20 -5.91 -9.26 17.94
N GLY A 21 -5.54 -8.61 16.83
CA GLY A 21 -4.51 -9.12 15.93
C GLY A 21 -3.23 -9.34 16.73
N GLU A 22 -2.42 -10.32 16.31
CA GLU A 22 -1.11 -10.57 16.90
C GLU A 22 -0.41 -9.25 17.20
N LYS A 23 0.10 -9.11 18.43
CA LYS A 23 0.86 -7.91 18.81
C LYS A 23 2.17 -7.93 18.01
N THR A 24 2.13 -7.45 16.78
CA THR A 24 3.33 -7.19 15.98
C THR A 24 4.22 -6.31 16.85
N ASN A 25 5.38 -6.84 17.25
CA ASN A 25 6.30 -6.11 18.12
C ASN A 25 7.04 -5.06 17.28
N VAL A 26 6.37 -3.94 17.02
CA VAL A 26 6.88 -2.83 16.24
C VAL A 26 7.90 -2.04 17.07
N PRO A 27 9.14 -1.83 16.57
CA PRO A 27 10.17 -1.06 17.26
C PRO A 27 9.70 0.36 17.63
N ALA A 28 10.24 0.90 18.73
CA ALA A 28 9.90 2.24 19.19
C ALA A 28 10.19 3.30 18.10
N ALA A 29 11.35 3.21 17.44
CA ALA A 29 11.72 4.13 16.35
C ALA A 29 10.69 4.14 15.20
N VAL A 30 10.13 2.98 14.84
CA VAL A 30 9.09 2.88 13.80
C VAL A 30 7.79 3.52 14.27
N ARG A 31 7.33 3.22 15.49
CA ARG A 31 6.12 3.83 16.06
C ARG A 31 6.23 5.34 16.18
N GLU A 32 7.38 5.83 16.62
CA GLU A 32 7.66 7.27 16.76
C GLU A 32 7.71 7.97 15.41
N ALA A 33 8.39 7.38 14.41
CA ALA A 33 8.43 7.91 13.05
C ALA A 33 7.03 8.02 12.43
N PHE A 34 6.21 6.97 12.60
CA PHE A 34 4.81 6.96 12.14
C PHE A 34 3.99 8.07 12.82
N GLN A 35 3.95 8.09 14.16
CA GLN A 35 3.15 9.06 14.92
C GLN A 35 3.54 10.51 14.64
N LYS A 36 4.83 10.77 14.41
CA LYS A 36 5.33 12.09 14.04
C LYS A 36 4.85 12.53 12.66
N THR A 37 4.76 11.61 11.71
CA THR A 37 4.45 11.91 10.30
C THR A 37 2.94 11.94 10.04
N TYR A 38 2.19 11.05 10.68
CA TYR A 38 0.75 10.88 10.50
C TYR A 38 -0.01 11.13 11.82
N PRO A 39 0.08 12.34 12.41
CA PRO A 39 -0.67 12.65 13.62
C PRO A 39 -2.17 12.62 13.32
N GLY A 40 -2.89 11.72 13.98
CA GLY A 40 -4.34 11.53 13.75
C GLY A 40 -4.69 10.50 12.68
N ALA A 41 -3.75 9.62 12.30
CA ALA A 41 -4.10 8.43 11.51
C ALA A 41 -5.16 7.58 12.22
N GLU A 42 -6.12 7.08 11.44
CA GLU A 42 -7.22 6.23 11.88
C GLU A 42 -7.02 4.81 11.34
N LYS A 43 -7.74 3.85 11.93
CA LYS A 43 -7.73 2.43 11.51
C LYS A 43 -6.33 1.79 11.34
N LEU A 44 -5.32 2.29 12.06
CA LEU A 44 -3.95 1.79 11.98
C LEU A 44 -3.86 0.29 12.27
N LYS A 45 -3.37 -0.46 11.29
CA LYS A 45 -2.99 -1.86 11.38
C LYS A 45 -1.48 -1.98 11.12
N TRP A 46 -0.83 -2.85 11.89
CA TRP A 46 0.59 -3.16 11.71
C TRP A 46 0.78 -4.58 11.22
N ASP A 47 1.60 -4.74 10.19
CA ASP A 47 2.09 -6.03 9.72
C ASP A 47 3.63 -6.06 9.71
N LYS A 48 4.21 -7.25 9.58
CA LYS A 48 5.65 -7.46 9.48
C LYS A 48 5.97 -8.28 8.25
N GLU A 49 6.74 -7.69 7.35
CA GLU A 49 7.15 -8.32 6.11
C GLU A 49 8.67 -8.26 5.95
N ASP A 50 9.32 -9.42 5.77
CA ASP A 50 10.76 -9.51 5.48
C ASP A 50 11.67 -8.68 6.43
N GLY A 51 11.29 -8.62 7.72
CA GLY A 51 12.04 -7.86 8.74
C GLY A 51 11.78 -6.35 8.75
N ARG A 52 10.89 -5.87 7.87
CA ARG A 52 10.31 -4.52 7.85
C ARG A 52 8.93 -4.53 8.51
N PHE A 53 8.39 -3.34 8.74
CA PHE A 53 7.13 -3.12 9.44
C PHE A 53 6.24 -2.25 8.60
N GLU A 54 5.08 -2.76 8.23
CA GLU A 54 4.13 -1.97 7.47
C GLU A 54 3.03 -1.42 8.38
N ALA A 55 2.71 -0.14 8.22
CA ALA A 55 1.53 0.48 8.76
C ALA A 55 0.53 0.72 7.63
N SER A 56 -0.64 0.09 7.68
CA SER A 56 -1.79 0.40 6.81
C SER A 56 -2.84 1.16 7.63
N PHE A 57 -3.34 2.28 7.11
CA PHE A 57 -4.12 3.25 7.89
C PHE A 57 -4.92 4.21 6.99
N GLU A 58 -5.87 4.91 7.58
CA GLU A 58 -6.55 6.04 6.96
C GLU A 58 -5.93 7.35 7.45
N TYR A 59 -5.66 8.28 6.53
CA TYR A 59 -5.16 9.60 6.87
C TYR A 59 -5.74 10.66 5.95
N LYS A 60 -6.46 11.63 6.52
CA LYS A 60 -7.16 12.68 5.77
C LYS A 60 -8.08 12.11 4.68
N GLU A 61 -8.89 11.12 5.05
CA GLU A 61 -9.87 10.45 4.17
C GLU A 61 -9.25 9.65 3.01
N GLN A 62 -7.96 9.30 3.11
CA GLN A 62 -7.24 8.51 2.10
C GLN A 62 -6.66 7.25 2.75
N GLU A 63 -6.86 6.09 2.11
CA GLU A 63 -6.20 4.85 2.51
C GLU A 63 -4.73 4.89 2.09
N MET A 64 -3.84 4.53 3.00
CA MET A 64 -2.39 4.59 2.82
C MET A 64 -1.71 3.40 3.49
N SER A 65 -0.56 3.01 2.94
CA SER A 65 0.39 2.17 3.66
C SER A 65 1.78 2.81 3.68
N VAL A 66 2.55 2.52 4.73
CA VAL A 66 3.96 2.91 4.82
C VAL A 66 4.77 1.75 5.33
N LEU A 67 5.75 1.34 4.54
CA LEU A 67 6.70 0.31 4.89
C LEU A 67 7.94 0.92 5.53
N TYR A 68 8.21 0.54 6.78
CA TYR A 68 9.35 1.02 7.56
C TYR A 68 10.44 -0.04 7.70
N ASN A 69 11.70 0.39 7.59
CA ASN A 69 12.82 -0.37 8.12
C ASN A 69 12.80 -0.37 9.66
N ALA A 70 13.45 -1.35 10.29
CA ALA A 70 13.45 -1.51 11.75
C ALA A 70 13.99 -0.29 12.54
N ASN A 71 14.78 0.57 11.89
CA ASN A 71 15.30 1.82 12.45
C ASN A 71 14.33 3.02 12.32
N GLY A 72 13.14 2.83 11.75
CA GLY A 72 12.14 3.88 11.56
C GLY A 72 12.27 4.69 10.26
N THR A 73 13.22 4.38 9.37
CA THR A 73 13.26 5.03 8.04
C THR A 73 12.21 4.41 7.11
N VAL A 74 11.55 5.24 6.30
CA VAL A 74 10.60 4.80 5.28
C VAL A 74 11.34 4.09 4.15
N ALA A 75 10.86 2.91 3.77
CA ALA A 75 11.28 2.17 2.59
C ALA A 75 10.35 2.47 1.40
N GLU A 76 9.05 2.60 1.68
CA GLU A 76 8.01 2.80 0.68
C GLU A 76 6.78 3.47 1.31
N THR A 77 6.07 4.27 0.53
CA THR A 77 4.74 4.77 0.85
C THR A 77 3.80 4.43 -0.29
N GLU A 78 2.66 3.87 0.04
CA GLU A 78 1.57 3.59 -0.88
C GLU A 78 0.35 4.43 -0.52
N THR A 79 -0.36 4.85 -1.55
CA THR A 79 -1.49 5.76 -1.44
C THR A 79 -2.53 5.30 -2.43
N GLU A 80 -3.71 4.94 -1.94
CA GLU A 80 -4.84 4.68 -2.82
C GLU A 80 -5.16 5.95 -3.63
N ILE A 81 -5.40 5.77 -4.92
CA ILE A 81 -5.80 6.83 -5.83
C ILE A 81 -7.06 6.42 -6.59
N PRO A 82 -7.88 7.37 -7.05
CA PRO A 82 -8.91 7.07 -8.03
C PRO A 82 -8.31 6.36 -9.24
N VAL A 83 -9.01 5.34 -9.78
CA VAL A 83 -8.59 4.66 -11.02
C VAL A 83 -8.39 5.65 -12.19
N THR A 84 -9.11 6.77 -12.18
CA THR A 84 -8.97 7.86 -13.15
C THR A 84 -7.64 8.60 -13.09
N ASP A 85 -6.90 8.47 -11.98
CA ASP A 85 -5.63 9.16 -11.73
C ASP A 85 -4.42 8.29 -12.12
N LEU A 86 -4.65 7.05 -12.57
CA LEU A 86 -3.62 6.23 -13.21
C LEU A 86 -3.07 6.94 -14.45
N PRO A 87 -1.78 6.76 -14.77
CA PRO A 87 -1.25 7.12 -16.08
C PRO A 87 -2.10 6.51 -17.20
N LYS A 88 -2.37 7.29 -18.24
CA LYS A 88 -3.28 6.89 -19.33
C LYS A 88 -2.93 5.53 -19.93
N GLU A 89 -1.64 5.26 -20.15
CA GLU A 89 -1.19 3.99 -20.73
C GLU A 89 -1.31 2.82 -19.73
N ALA A 90 -1.12 3.06 -18.42
CA ALA A 90 -1.36 2.06 -17.38
C ALA A 90 -2.83 1.66 -17.31
N TYR A 91 -3.74 2.65 -17.26
CA TYR A 91 -5.18 2.39 -17.27
C TYR A 91 -5.61 1.60 -18.52
N LYS A 92 -5.12 2.00 -19.71
CA LYS A 92 -5.41 1.30 -20.97
C LYS A 92 -4.93 -0.14 -20.95
N TYR A 93 -3.73 -0.39 -20.44
CA TYR A 93 -3.18 -1.75 -20.30
C TYR A 93 -4.02 -2.58 -19.32
N ALA A 94 -4.25 -2.06 -18.11
CA ALA A 94 -4.94 -2.77 -17.03
C ALA A 94 -6.41 -3.08 -17.40
N SER A 95 -7.13 -2.11 -17.93
CA SER A 95 -8.52 -2.29 -18.41
C SER A 95 -8.63 -3.27 -19.58
N GLY A 96 -7.57 -3.43 -20.37
CA GLY A 96 -7.47 -4.47 -21.40
C GLY A 96 -7.34 -5.89 -20.84
N LYS A 97 -6.87 -6.04 -19.59
CA LYS A 97 -6.77 -7.33 -18.89
C LYS A 97 -8.01 -7.65 -18.05
N GLY A 98 -8.78 -6.65 -17.62
CA GLY A 98 -10.01 -6.85 -16.85
C GLY A 98 -10.50 -5.58 -16.17
N LYS A 99 -11.50 -5.71 -15.29
CA LYS A 99 -11.96 -4.58 -14.48
C LYS A 99 -10.85 -4.19 -13.49
N VAL A 100 -10.39 -2.94 -13.57
CA VAL A 100 -9.55 -2.34 -12.54
C VAL A 100 -10.42 -2.07 -11.32
N LYS A 101 -10.12 -2.72 -10.19
CA LYS A 101 -10.89 -2.56 -8.95
C LYS A 101 -10.37 -1.40 -8.13
N GLU A 102 -9.07 -1.36 -7.95
CA GLU A 102 -8.35 -0.41 -7.10
C GLU A 102 -7.10 0.07 -7.86
N ALA A 103 -6.58 1.22 -7.45
CA ALA A 103 -5.35 1.79 -7.99
C ALA A 103 -4.58 2.48 -6.87
N ALA A 104 -3.26 2.42 -6.94
CA ALA A 104 -2.41 3.08 -5.96
C ALA A 104 -1.21 3.77 -6.62
N LYS A 105 -0.72 4.81 -5.95
CA LYS A 105 0.58 5.41 -6.22
C LYS A 105 1.56 4.97 -5.14
N ILE A 106 2.69 4.45 -5.60
CA ILE A 106 3.77 3.97 -4.74
C ILE A 106 4.97 4.90 -4.91
N VAL A 107 5.59 5.27 -3.79
CA VAL A 107 6.82 6.07 -3.75
C VAL A 107 7.87 5.36 -2.91
N SER A 108 8.95 4.92 -3.54
CA SER A 108 10.08 4.29 -2.85
C SER A 108 10.98 5.33 -2.16
N ALA A 109 11.84 4.87 -1.25
CA ALA A 109 12.74 5.74 -0.47
C ALA A 109 13.69 6.62 -1.31
N ASP A 110 14.02 6.21 -2.53
CA ASP A 110 14.86 6.98 -3.47
C ASP A 110 14.06 7.99 -4.31
N GLY A 111 12.74 8.06 -4.10
CA GLY A 111 11.83 8.94 -4.83
C GLY A 111 11.28 8.34 -6.12
N THR A 112 11.62 7.09 -6.45
CA THR A 112 11.02 6.38 -7.59
C THR A 112 9.52 6.28 -7.40
N VAL A 113 8.77 6.64 -8.45
CA VAL A 113 7.31 6.55 -8.49
C VAL A 113 6.90 5.37 -9.37
N THR A 114 6.03 4.52 -8.83
CA THR A 114 5.33 3.49 -9.61
C THR A 114 3.83 3.59 -9.35
N TYR A 115 3.05 2.99 -10.24
CA TYR A 115 1.61 2.87 -10.09
C TYR A 115 1.21 1.42 -10.05
N GLU A 116 0.19 1.13 -9.26
CA GLU A 116 -0.40 -0.20 -9.14
C GLU A 116 -1.86 -0.15 -9.60
N ALA A 117 -2.31 -1.20 -10.30
CA ALA A 117 -3.70 -1.42 -10.65
C ALA A 117 -4.11 -2.86 -10.33
N GLU A 118 -5.07 -3.04 -9.42
CA GLU A 118 -5.58 -4.36 -9.08
C GLU A 118 -6.56 -4.83 -10.17
N VAL A 119 -6.24 -5.96 -10.81
CA VAL A 119 -7.08 -6.64 -11.78
C VAL A 119 -7.23 -8.10 -11.39
N GLY A 120 -8.40 -8.46 -10.88
CA GLY A 120 -8.70 -9.84 -10.49
C GLY A 120 -8.08 -10.22 -9.15
N LYS A 121 -6.98 -10.98 -9.16
CA LYS A 121 -6.13 -11.34 -8.01
C LYS A 121 -4.67 -10.89 -8.23
N SER A 122 -4.48 -10.02 -9.22
CA SER A 122 -3.17 -9.59 -9.69
C SER A 122 -3.04 -8.10 -9.55
N ASP A 123 -1.86 -7.69 -9.11
CA ASP A 123 -1.45 -6.29 -9.08
C ASP A 123 -0.49 -6.03 -10.23
N LEU A 124 -0.93 -5.15 -11.12
CA LEU A 124 -0.17 -4.74 -12.28
C LEU A 124 0.62 -3.49 -11.92
N ILE A 125 1.95 -3.57 -11.98
CA ILE A 125 2.85 -2.48 -11.64
C ILE A 125 3.32 -1.77 -12.90
N PHE A 126 3.30 -0.45 -12.86
CA PHE A 126 3.70 0.44 -13.94
C PHE A 126 4.73 1.46 -13.45
N ASP A 127 5.58 1.93 -14.34
CA ASP A 127 6.43 3.10 -14.07
C ASP A 127 5.62 4.41 -14.06
N ASP A 128 6.30 5.51 -13.80
CA ASP A 128 5.74 6.88 -13.77
C ASP A 128 5.16 7.34 -15.12
N ASN A 129 5.56 6.72 -16.22
CA ASN A 129 5.05 6.96 -17.57
C ASN A 129 3.89 6.02 -17.94
N GLY A 130 3.55 5.06 -17.07
CA GLY A 130 2.50 4.08 -17.29
C GLY A 130 2.94 2.85 -18.10
N ASN A 131 4.24 2.63 -18.29
CA ASN A 131 4.73 1.42 -18.94
C ASN A 131 4.65 0.26 -17.95
N PHE A 132 4.14 -0.88 -18.42
CA PHE A 132 4.05 -2.09 -17.61
C PHE A 132 5.43 -2.61 -17.22
N LEU A 133 5.63 -2.86 -15.93
CA LEU A 133 6.86 -3.39 -15.36
C LEU A 133 6.73 -4.87 -15.00
N GLN A 134 5.70 -5.20 -14.21
CA GLN A 134 5.50 -6.56 -13.70
C GLN A 134 4.07 -6.80 -13.26
N GLU A 135 3.69 -8.08 -13.18
CA GLU A 135 2.46 -8.55 -12.58
C GLU A 135 2.82 -9.31 -11.31
N LYS A 136 2.22 -8.93 -10.19
CA LYS A 136 2.27 -9.66 -8.93
C LYS A 136 0.92 -10.36 -8.73
N THR A 137 0.89 -11.45 -7.98
CA THR A 137 -0.34 -12.19 -7.70
C THR A 137 -0.37 -12.49 -6.22
N ASP A 138 -1.53 -12.33 -5.59
CA ASP A 138 -1.75 -12.77 -4.22
C ASP A 138 -1.41 -14.26 -4.11
N LYS A 139 -0.40 -14.57 -3.30
CA LYS A 139 -0.22 -15.94 -2.85
C LYS A 139 -1.20 -16.17 -1.71
N GLU A 140 -2.23 -16.97 -2.00
CA GLU A 140 -3.09 -17.60 -0.98
C GLU A 140 -2.27 -18.30 0.10
#